data_AF-A0A958L7F5-F1
#
_entry.id   AF-A0A958L7F5-F1
#
_cell.length_a   1.000
_cell.length_b   1.000
_cell.length_c   1.000
_cell.angle_alpha   90.00
_cell.angle_beta   90.00
_cell.angle_gamma   90.00
#
_symmetry.space_group_name_H-M   'P 1'
#
loop_
_entity.id
_entity.type
_entity.pdbx_description
1 polymer ?
#
loop_
_entity_poly.entity_id
_entity_poly.type
_entity_poly.pdbx_seq_one_letter_code
_entity_poly.pdbx_strand_id
1 'polypeptide(L)'
;MRTLLFCATILLISFNTAAARQTQNRNLADRVANLSDRLNTRIQRNVDSMADHKLDKVLDQLQKLRQVLNDKNPGHPNKGYSVRGTIEQQSFDFVVYSLDELQQKCVVFYKSKNLSSVDDITVSIDFGAQRVLRNHSSYWKNASAVCMQILQVAQAEGIHLISDDYDYIVMGNIEEKAFTFRGMDKIDINDECVSFYKSQSINNVDDIVLSVNFGKEIVKRNSSSYWKSSFEVCQQIVSELY
;
A
#
# COMPACT_ATOMS: atom_id res chain seq x y z
N MET A 1 -4.77 14.46 -51.49
CA MET A 1 -3.48 14.22 -50.80
C MET A 1 -3.57 14.54 -49.29
N ARG A 2 -4.60 14.04 -48.58
CA ARG A 2 -4.81 14.27 -47.13
C ARG A 2 -5.34 13.04 -46.36
N THR A 3 -5.37 11.87 -46.98
CA THR A 3 -5.97 10.65 -46.41
C THR A 3 -4.94 9.58 -46.04
N LEU A 4 -3.64 9.82 -46.26
CA LEU A 4 -2.56 8.84 -46.00
C LEU A 4 -1.82 9.05 -44.67
N LEU A 5 -2.16 10.10 -43.89
CA LEU A 5 -1.43 10.41 -42.65
C LEU A 5 -2.02 9.77 -41.38
N PHE A 6 -3.21 9.15 -41.44
CA PHE A 6 -3.89 8.62 -40.25
C PHE A 6 -3.59 7.14 -39.94
N CYS A 7 -3.01 6.38 -40.88
CA CYS A 7 -2.64 4.97 -40.63
C CYS A 7 -1.29 4.80 -39.93
N ALA A 8 -0.40 5.80 -39.96
CA ALA A 8 0.93 5.69 -39.36
C ALA A 8 0.92 5.87 -37.83
N THR A 9 -0.07 6.57 -37.27
CA THR A 9 -0.17 6.84 -35.83
C THR A 9 -0.78 5.70 -35.02
N ILE A 10 -1.63 4.85 -35.63
CA ILE A 10 -2.24 3.71 -34.94
C ILE A 10 -1.24 2.54 -34.77
N LEU A 11 -0.24 2.43 -35.65
CA LEU A 11 0.81 1.42 -35.54
C LEU A 11 1.83 1.69 -34.41
N LEU A 12 1.98 2.94 -33.95
CA LEU A 12 2.92 3.28 -32.87
C LEU A 12 2.38 3.02 -31.46
N ILE A 13 1.05 2.91 -31.29
CA ILE A 13 0.43 2.66 -29.99
C ILE A 13 0.48 1.16 -29.63
N SER A 14 0.49 0.27 -30.62
CA SER A 14 0.55 -1.19 -30.40
C SER A 14 1.95 -1.74 -30.10
N PHE A 15 3.05 -1.00 -30.37
CA PHE A 15 4.40 -1.44 -29.99
C PHE A 15 4.75 -1.14 -28.52
N ASN A 16 4.13 -0.14 -27.89
CA ASN A 16 4.43 0.21 -26.50
C ASN A 16 3.83 -0.78 -25.49
N THR A 17 2.71 -1.43 -25.82
CA THR A 17 2.08 -2.44 -24.94
C THR A 17 2.80 -3.78 -24.96
N ALA A 18 3.43 -4.15 -26.08
CA ALA A 18 4.25 -5.36 -26.18
C ALA A 18 5.54 -5.26 -25.35
N ALA A 19 6.18 -4.09 -25.35
CA ALA A 19 7.38 -3.83 -24.56
C ALA A 19 7.11 -3.92 -23.05
N ALA A 20 6.03 -3.30 -22.55
CA ALA A 20 5.66 -3.35 -21.14
C ALA A 20 5.35 -4.78 -20.64
N ARG A 21 4.66 -5.60 -21.45
CA ARG A 21 4.42 -7.02 -21.14
C ARG A 21 5.71 -7.85 -21.13
N GLN A 22 6.68 -7.52 -21.98
CA GLN A 22 7.97 -8.21 -22.01
C GLN A 22 8.82 -7.87 -20.77
N THR A 23 8.76 -6.63 -20.27
CA THR A 23 9.45 -6.23 -19.03
C THR A 23 8.82 -6.87 -17.79
N GLN A 24 7.49 -6.97 -17.73
CA GLN A 24 6.79 -7.64 -16.63
C GLN A 24 7.08 -9.16 -16.59
N ASN A 25 7.12 -9.82 -17.75
CA ASN A 25 7.50 -11.24 -17.84
C ASN A 25 8.97 -11.49 -17.48
N ARG A 26 9.87 -10.55 -17.80
CA ARG A 26 11.28 -10.61 -17.35
C ARG A 26 11.38 -10.50 -15.84
N ASN A 27 10.65 -9.56 -15.22
CA ASN A 27 10.64 -9.41 -13.76
C ASN A 27 10.14 -10.68 -13.04
N LEU A 28 9.10 -11.34 -13.58
CA LEU A 28 8.63 -12.62 -13.02
C LEU A 28 9.66 -13.74 -13.19
N ALA A 29 10.30 -13.84 -14.36
CA ALA A 29 11.34 -14.84 -14.60
C ALA A 29 12.56 -14.65 -13.66
N ASP A 30 12.99 -13.40 -13.46
CA ASP A 30 14.09 -13.04 -12.56
C ASP A 30 13.74 -13.29 -11.09
N ARG A 31 12.48 -13.06 -10.70
CA ARG A 31 11.96 -13.41 -9.36
C ARG A 31 11.95 -14.92 -9.14
N VAL A 32 11.48 -15.69 -10.13
CA VAL A 32 11.45 -17.17 -10.06
C VAL A 32 12.87 -17.74 -10.03
N ALA A 33 13.79 -17.22 -10.82
CA ALA A 33 15.19 -17.63 -10.83
C ALA A 33 15.87 -17.37 -9.47
N ASN A 34 15.74 -16.15 -8.92
CA ASN A 34 16.28 -15.81 -7.60
C ASN A 34 15.69 -16.68 -6.48
N LEU A 35 14.39 -17.00 -6.56
CA LEU A 35 13.74 -17.85 -5.56
C LEU A 35 14.23 -19.30 -5.66
N SER A 36 14.36 -19.81 -6.89
CA SER A 36 14.90 -21.14 -7.20
C SER A 36 16.32 -21.29 -6.63
N ASP A 37 17.18 -20.31 -6.86
CA ASP A 37 18.57 -20.33 -6.35
C ASP A 37 18.61 -20.30 -4.82
N ARG A 38 17.76 -19.47 -4.18
CA ARG A 38 17.67 -19.44 -2.71
C ARG A 38 17.18 -20.76 -2.13
N LEU A 39 16.20 -21.41 -2.78
CA LEU A 39 15.71 -22.72 -2.40
C LEU A 39 16.78 -23.79 -2.55
N ASN A 40 17.45 -23.82 -3.71
CA ASN A 40 18.52 -24.78 -4.01
C ASN A 40 19.67 -24.64 -3.00
N THR A 41 20.07 -23.40 -2.68
CA THR A 41 21.12 -23.12 -1.69
C THR A 41 20.70 -23.48 -0.26
N ARG A 42 19.40 -23.44 0.08
CA ARG A 42 18.89 -23.86 1.39
C ARG A 42 18.78 -25.37 1.52
N ILE A 43 18.37 -26.04 0.45
CA ILE A 43 18.32 -27.51 0.38
C ILE A 43 19.74 -28.04 0.51
N GLN A 44 20.67 -27.60 -0.36
CA GLN A 44 22.07 -28.05 -0.31
C GLN A 44 22.76 -27.82 1.03
N ARG A 45 22.44 -26.72 1.74
CA ARG A 45 23.04 -26.44 3.06
C ARG A 45 22.46 -27.27 4.21
N ASN A 46 21.27 -27.85 4.06
CA ASN A 46 20.57 -28.46 5.19
C ASN A 46 20.07 -29.90 4.93
N VAL A 47 20.38 -30.51 3.79
CA VAL A 47 19.96 -31.88 3.44
C VAL A 47 20.35 -32.90 4.52
N ASP A 48 21.51 -32.72 5.17
CA ASP A 48 21.97 -33.64 6.23
C ASP A 48 21.41 -33.32 7.64
N SER A 49 20.69 -32.21 7.79
CA SER A 49 20.25 -31.65 9.09
C SER A 49 18.74 -31.38 9.19
N MET A 50 17.97 -31.57 8.12
CA MET A 50 16.54 -31.29 8.11
C MET A 50 15.75 -32.46 8.72
N ALA A 51 15.39 -32.33 9.99
CA ALA A 51 14.31 -33.12 10.58
C ALA A 51 13.02 -32.95 9.76
N ASP A 52 12.23 -34.03 9.61
CA ASP A 52 11.05 -34.15 8.73
C ASP A 52 10.12 -32.91 8.75
N HIS A 53 9.90 -32.29 9.92
CA HIS A 53 9.02 -31.12 10.03
C HIS A 53 9.50 -29.87 9.23
N LYS A 54 10.81 -29.73 8.96
CA LYS A 54 11.35 -28.62 8.16
C LYS A 54 11.15 -28.87 6.67
N LEU A 55 11.14 -30.14 6.25
CA LEU A 55 10.89 -30.55 4.87
C LEU A 55 9.43 -30.29 4.49
N ASP A 56 8.49 -30.59 5.40
CA ASP A 56 7.07 -30.28 5.21
C ASP A 56 6.82 -28.78 5.02
N LYS A 57 7.52 -27.93 5.79
CA LYS A 57 7.40 -26.47 5.65
C LYS A 57 7.94 -25.96 4.31
N VAL A 58 8.98 -26.60 3.76
CA VAL A 58 9.52 -26.26 2.43
C VAL A 58 8.58 -26.75 1.33
N LEU A 59 8.00 -27.95 1.47
CA LEU A 59 6.99 -28.50 0.55
C LEU A 59 5.72 -27.64 0.51
N ASP A 60 5.21 -27.20 1.67
CA ASP A 60 4.06 -26.28 1.76
C ASP A 60 4.34 -24.94 1.06
N GLN A 61 5.54 -24.37 1.24
CA GLN A 61 5.95 -23.15 0.55
C GLN A 61 6.04 -23.35 -0.98
N LEU A 62 6.57 -24.49 -1.43
CA LEU A 62 6.65 -24.84 -2.85
C LEU A 62 5.27 -25.06 -3.49
N GLN A 63 4.34 -25.69 -2.77
CA GLN A 63 2.96 -25.89 -3.24
C GLN A 63 2.20 -24.57 -3.38
N LYS A 64 2.32 -23.67 -2.39
CA LYS A 64 1.74 -22.32 -2.46
C LYS A 64 2.32 -21.51 -3.63
N LEU A 65 3.63 -21.60 -3.86
CA LEU A 65 4.27 -20.94 -4.99
C LEU A 65 3.79 -21.49 -6.34
N ARG A 66 3.66 -22.81 -6.46
CA ARG A 66 3.12 -23.45 -7.67
C ARG A 66 1.69 -22.98 -7.96
N GLN A 67 0.89 -22.79 -6.92
CA GLN A 67 -0.47 -22.26 -7.04
C GLN A 67 -0.48 -20.79 -7.52
N VAL A 68 0.48 -19.98 -7.08
CA VAL A 68 0.68 -18.62 -7.58
C VAL A 68 1.12 -18.60 -9.05
N LEU A 69 1.99 -19.52 -9.47
CA LEU A 69 2.51 -19.58 -10.85
C LEU A 69 1.53 -20.19 -11.86
N ASN A 70 0.66 -21.10 -11.42
CA ASN A 70 -0.36 -21.71 -12.26
C ASN A 70 -1.57 -20.79 -12.51
N ASP A 71 -1.80 -19.79 -11.66
CA ASP A 71 -2.84 -18.75 -11.86
C ASP A 71 -2.41 -17.69 -12.88
N LYS A 72 -1.83 -18.11 -14.02
CA LYS A 72 -1.56 -17.24 -15.18
C LYS A 72 -2.87 -16.90 -15.90
N ASN A 73 -3.68 -16.05 -15.28
CA ASN A 73 -4.66 -15.27 -16.01
C ASN A 73 -4.55 -13.81 -15.54
N PRO A 74 -3.91 -12.90 -16.30
CA PRO A 74 -3.64 -11.52 -15.88
C PRO A 74 -4.88 -10.62 -15.94
N GLY A 75 -6.06 -11.13 -15.55
CA GLY A 75 -7.33 -10.46 -15.81
C GLY A 75 -8.49 -10.80 -14.89
N HIS A 76 -8.29 -11.38 -13.69
CA HIS A 76 -9.39 -11.49 -12.72
C HIS A 76 -9.05 -11.02 -11.29
N PRO A 77 -9.82 -10.08 -10.73
CA PRO A 77 -9.61 -9.41 -9.44
C PRO A 77 -10.00 -10.25 -8.20
N ASN A 78 -10.07 -11.58 -8.31
CA ASN A 78 -10.61 -12.44 -7.24
C ASN A 78 -9.56 -13.16 -6.39
N LYS A 79 -8.28 -12.94 -6.64
CA LYS A 79 -7.23 -13.49 -5.77
C LYS A 79 -6.82 -12.42 -4.76
N GLY A 80 -7.28 -12.57 -3.52
CA GLY A 80 -6.84 -11.71 -2.44
C GLY A 80 -5.34 -11.81 -2.23
N TYR A 81 -4.70 -10.69 -1.92
CA TYR A 81 -3.32 -10.58 -1.49
C TYR A 81 -3.18 -11.03 -0.04
N SER A 82 -2.13 -11.77 0.27
CA SER A 82 -1.81 -12.13 1.65
C SER A 82 -0.79 -11.15 2.23
N VAL A 83 -1.16 -10.44 3.28
CA VAL A 83 -0.34 -9.41 3.93
C VAL A 83 -0.09 -9.83 5.37
N ARG A 84 1.16 -10.15 5.71
CA ARG A 84 1.53 -10.74 7.00
C ARG A 84 2.68 -10.01 7.63
N GLY A 85 2.77 -10.04 8.94
CA GLY A 85 3.86 -9.37 9.63
C GLY A 85 3.64 -9.21 11.11
N THR A 86 4.31 -8.21 11.68
CA THR A 86 4.20 -7.85 13.10
C THR A 86 4.18 -6.34 13.28
N ILE A 87 3.44 -5.87 14.28
CA ILE A 87 3.52 -4.50 14.80
C ILE A 87 3.80 -4.63 16.30
N GLU A 88 4.93 -4.11 16.80
CA GLU A 88 5.32 -4.30 18.22
C GLU A 88 5.25 -5.78 18.67
N GLN A 89 5.78 -6.67 17.84
CA GLN A 89 5.77 -8.14 18.03
C GLN A 89 4.37 -8.79 17.97
N GLN A 90 3.29 -8.01 17.84
CA GLN A 90 1.94 -8.54 17.62
C GLN A 90 1.79 -8.96 16.16
N SER A 91 1.62 -10.26 15.93
CA SER A 91 1.49 -10.80 14.58
C SER A 91 0.12 -10.50 13.96
N PHE A 92 0.13 -10.25 12.66
CA PHE A 92 -1.08 -10.16 11.83
C PHE A 92 -0.93 -11.00 10.56
N ASP A 93 -2.05 -11.50 10.05
CA ASP A 93 -2.18 -12.18 8.76
C ASP A 93 -3.52 -11.76 8.15
N PHE A 94 -3.46 -10.96 7.10
CA PHE A 94 -4.61 -10.45 6.38
C PHE A 94 -4.67 -11.06 4.99
N VAL A 95 -5.88 -11.35 4.54
CA VAL A 95 -6.19 -11.55 3.12
C VAL A 95 -7.02 -10.36 2.68
N VAL A 96 -6.58 -9.63 1.65
CA VAL A 96 -7.19 -8.35 1.23
C VAL A 96 -7.30 -8.29 -0.28
N TYR A 97 -8.28 -7.57 -0.81
CA TYR A 97 -8.50 -7.40 -2.24
C TYR A 97 -8.08 -6.02 -2.75
N SER A 98 -7.92 -5.04 -1.85
CA SER A 98 -7.47 -3.68 -2.17
C SER A 98 -6.62 -3.06 -1.06
N LEU A 99 -5.93 -1.96 -1.37
CA LEU A 99 -5.23 -1.15 -0.36
C LEU A 99 -6.18 -0.56 0.69
N ASP A 100 -7.41 -0.22 0.30
CA ASP A 100 -8.42 0.26 1.24
C ASP A 100 -8.84 -0.83 2.25
N GLU A 101 -9.14 -2.04 1.79
CA GLU A 101 -9.47 -3.13 2.71
C GLU A 101 -8.29 -3.43 3.66
N LEU A 102 -7.06 -3.34 3.14
CA LEU A 102 -5.84 -3.45 3.97
C LEU A 102 -5.77 -2.35 5.03
N GLN A 103 -6.07 -1.09 4.67
CA GLN A 103 -6.13 0.01 5.62
C GLN A 103 -7.14 -0.29 6.73
N GLN A 104 -8.37 -0.69 6.36
CA GLN A 104 -9.44 -0.97 7.31
C GLN A 104 -9.06 -2.10 8.26
N LYS A 105 -8.56 -3.23 7.74
CA LYS A 105 -8.11 -4.37 8.56
C LYS A 105 -6.95 -3.99 9.48
N CYS A 106 -6.01 -3.19 8.98
CA CYS A 106 -4.91 -2.69 9.80
C CYS A 106 -5.40 -1.81 10.96
N VAL A 107 -6.32 -0.86 10.70
CA VAL A 107 -6.87 0.02 11.74
C VAL A 107 -7.63 -0.79 12.80
N VAL A 108 -8.44 -1.77 12.38
CA VAL A 108 -9.14 -2.68 13.30
C VAL A 108 -8.14 -3.46 14.15
N PHE A 109 -7.09 -4.01 13.53
CA PHE A 109 -6.03 -4.72 14.24
C PHE A 109 -5.33 -3.83 15.27
N TYR A 110 -4.89 -2.63 14.86
CA TYR A 110 -4.21 -1.66 15.72
C TYR A 110 -5.03 -1.35 16.98
N LYS A 111 -6.32 -1.06 16.80
CA LYS A 111 -7.25 -0.79 17.90
C LYS A 111 -7.46 -2.02 18.78
N SER A 112 -7.65 -3.20 18.18
CA SER A 112 -7.90 -4.45 18.93
C SER A 112 -6.72 -4.86 19.82
N LYS A 113 -5.51 -4.44 19.45
CA LYS A 113 -4.27 -4.71 20.20
C LYS A 113 -3.90 -3.57 21.16
N ASN A 114 -4.71 -2.52 21.24
CA ASN A 114 -4.44 -1.32 22.07
C ASN A 114 -3.05 -0.73 21.83
N LEU A 115 -2.61 -0.70 20.57
CA LEU A 115 -1.33 -0.10 20.21
C LEU A 115 -1.40 1.43 20.36
N SER A 116 -0.28 2.05 20.73
CA SER A 116 -0.23 3.49 20.99
C SER A 116 1.11 4.15 20.63
N SER A 117 2.21 3.41 20.72
CA SER A 117 3.54 3.85 20.28
C SER A 117 4.18 2.69 19.56
N VAL A 118 4.37 2.85 18.26
CA VAL A 118 4.95 1.82 17.39
C VAL A 118 6.24 2.38 16.79
N ASP A 119 7.32 1.63 16.89
CA ASP A 119 8.59 1.92 16.24
C ASP A 119 9.10 0.74 15.40
N ASP A 120 8.61 -0.48 15.61
CA ASP A 120 8.99 -1.68 14.87
C ASP A 120 7.80 -2.30 14.12
N ILE A 121 7.89 -2.31 12.80
CA ILE A 121 6.93 -3.00 11.91
C ILE A 121 7.69 -3.99 11.03
N THR A 122 7.13 -5.19 10.87
CA THR A 122 7.53 -6.10 9.81
C THR A 122 6.34 -6.42 8.92
N VAL A 123 6.58 -6.55 7.62
CA VAL A 123 5.52 -6.84 6.64
C VAL A 123 6.06 -7.65 5.46
N SER A 124 5.27 -8.59 4.98
CA SER A 124 5.52 -9.41 3.78
C SER A 124 4.20 -9.51 3.00
N ILE A 125 4.30 -9.34 1.67
CA ILE A 125 3.18 -9.40 0.72
C ILE A 125 3.34 -10.65 -0.14
N ASP A 126 2.31 -11.48 -0.23
CA ASP A 126 2.26 -12.71 -1.04
C ASP A 126 3.48 -13.63 -0.90
N PHE A 127 3.93 -13.83 0.35
CA PHE A 127 5.12 -14.61 0.68
C PHE A 127 6.44 -14.04 0.11
N GLY A 128 6.43 -12.77 -0.29
CA GLY A 128 7.60 -12.02 -0.71
C GLY A 128 8.59 -11.74 0.42
N ALA A 129 9.66 -11.01 0.09
CA ALA A 129 10.68 -10.65 1.08
C ALA A 129 10.06 -9.83 2.22
N GLN A 130 10.35 -10.23 3.46
CA GLN A 130 9.96 -9.46 4.64
C GLN A 130 10.68 -8.11 4.64
N ARG A 131 9.92 -7.03 4.73
CA ARG A 131 10.41 -5.68 4.98
C ARG A 131 10.37 -5.41 6.49
N VAL A 132 11.37 -4.71 6.97
CA VAL A 132 11.46 -4.22 8.35
C VAL A 132 11.46 -2.70 8.28
N LEU A 133 10.50 -2.09 8.93
CA LEU A 133 10.34 -0.64 8.99
C LEU A 133 10.59 -0.23 10.45
N ARG A 134 11.53 0.70 10.64
CA ARG A 134 11.95 1.16 11.96
C ARG A 134 11.90 2.67 12.06
N ASN A 135 11.34 3.17 13.16
CA ASN A 135 11.40 4.58 13.51
C ASN A 135 12.37 4.81 14.68
N HIS A 136 13.67 4.73 14.41
CA HIS A 136 14.71 4.77 15.47
C HIS A 136 14.71 6.04 16.35
N SER A 137 14.19 7.14 15.83
CA SER A 137 14.22 8.46 16.50
C SER A 137 12.88 8.88 17.11
N SER A 138 11.82 8.09 16.93
CA SER A 138 10.46 8.48 17.35
C SER A 138 9.50 7.29 17.36
N TYR A 139 8.20 7.58 17.44
CA TYR A 139 7.13 6.57 17.39
C TYR A 139 6.04 7.03 16.43
N TRP A 140 5.46 6.09 15.70
CA TRP A 140 4.16 6.28 15.08
C TRP A 140 3.09 6.13 16.17
N LYS A 141 2.40 7.24 16.45
CA LYS A 141 1.53 7.35 17.63
C LYS A 141 0.06 6.96 17.40
N ASN A 142 -0.33 6.76 16.15
CA ASN A 142 -1.73 6.49 15.81
C ASN A 142 -1.86 5.45 14.69
N ALA A 143 -3.07 4.88 14.61
CA ALA A 143 -3.39 3.84 13.65
C ALA A 143 -3.13 4.29 12.20
N SER A 144 -3.42 5.55 11.87
CA SER A 144 -3.22 6.10 10.53
C SER A 144 -1.74 6.05 10.13
N ALA A 145 -0.86 6.60 10.98
CA ALA A 145 0.58 6.63 10.74
C ALA A 145 1.17 5.21 10.60
N VAL A 146 0.78 4.29 11.48
CA VAL A 146 1.25 2.89 11.44
C VAL A 146 0.76 2.17 10.19
N CYS A 147 -0.54 2.25 9.90
CA CYS A 147 -1.11 1.56 8.75
C CYS A 147 -0.57 2.11 7.44
N MET A 148 -0.28 3.41 7.36
CA MET A 148 0.33 4.03 6.18
C MET A 148 1.69 3.40 5.82
N GLN A 149 2.49 3.02 6.81
CA GLN A 149 3.77 2.33 6.57
C GLN A 149 3.56 0.96 5.88
N ILE A 150 2.57 0.20 6.33
CA ILE A 150 2.21 -1.11 5.75
C ILE A 150 1.67 -0.92 4.32
N LEU A 151 0.83 0.10 4.12
CA LEU A 151 0.20 0.42 2.85
C LEU A 151 1.23 0.85 1.78
N GLN A 152 2.24 1.64 2.16
CA GLN A 152 3.32 2.03 1.25
C GLN A 152 4.12 0.80 0.75
N VAL A 153 4.38 -0.18 1.62
CA VAL A 153 5.01 -1.44 1.19
C VAL A 153 4.10 -2.24 0.28
N ALA A 154 2.82 -2.37 0.63
CA ALA A 154 1.82 -3.06 -0.18
C ALA A 154 1.71 -2.46 -1.60
N GLN A 155 1.63 -1.13 -1.69
CA GLN A 155 1.57 -0.41 -2.96
C GLN A 155 2.84 -0.63 -3.79
N ALA A 156 4.02 -0.55 -3.17
CA ALA A 156 5.30 -0.78 -3.85
C ALA A 156 5.46 -2.23 -4.36
N GLU A 157 4.84 -3.21 -3.70
CA GLU A 157 4.80 -4.61 -4.14
C GLU A 157 3.65 -4.91 -5.11
N GLY A 158 2.85 -3.90 -5.49
CA GLY A 158 1.86 -3.98 -6.56
C GLY A 158 0.43 -4.28 -6.13
N ILE A 159 0.10 -4.17 -4.83
CA ILE A 159 -1.31 -4.14 -4.42
C ILE A 159 -1.93 -2.86 -4.97
N HIS A 160 -2.89 -3.01 -5.87
CA HIS A 160 -3.54 -1.88 -6.53
C HIS A 160 -4.58 -1.21 -5.64
N LEU A 161 -4.85 0.07 -5.95
CA LEU A 161 -5.80 0.94 -5.27
C LEU A 161 -7.27 0.51 -5.42
N ILE A 162 -7.56 -0.42 -6.34
CA ILE A 162 -8.86 -0.60 -6.99
C ILE A 162 -9.93 -1.04 -5.98
N SER A 163 -10.58 -0.06 -5.37
CA SER A 163 -12.02 0.05 -5.52
C SER A 163 -12.24 0.94 -6.76
N ASP A 164 -13.09 0.50 -7.68
CA ASP A 164 -13.49 1.29 -8.86
C ASP A 164 -14.36 2.51 -8.47
N ASP A 165 -14.54 2.76 -7.17
CA ASP A 165 -15.51 3.73 -6.65
C ASP A 165 -14.88 5.11 -6.33
N TYR A 166 -13.56 5.27 -6.42
CA TYR A 166 -12.86 6.55 -6.17
C TYR A 166 -11.48 6.63 -6.85
N ASP A 167 -11.13 7.83 -7.31
CA ASP A 167 -9.81 8.15 -7.89
C ASP A 167 -8.81 8.68 -6.84
N TYR A 168 -9.35 9.19 -5.73
CA TYR A 168 -8.58 9.80 -4.65
C TYR A 168 -8.91 9.16 -3.30
N ILE A 169 -7.86 8.78 -2.58
CA ILE A 169 -7.88 8.55 -1.14
C ILE A 169 -6.87 9.51 -0.51
N VAL A 170 -7.32 10.37 0.39
CA VAL A 170 -6.45 11.26 1.15
C VAL A 170 -6.54 10.90 2.63
N MET A 171 -5.41 10.60 3.25
CA MET A 171 -5.39 10.20 4.66
C MET A 171 -4.28 10.87 5.41
N GLY A 172 -4.46 11.03 6.71
CA GLY A 172 -3.49 11.74 7.52
C GLY A 172 -4.09 12.20 8.84
N ASN A 173 -3.57 13.31 9.35
CA ASN A 173 -4.04 13.97 10.56
C ASN A 173 -4.17 15.48 10.31
N ILE A 174 -5.27 16.07 10.79
CA ILE A 174 -5.38 17.51 11.03
C ILE A 174 -5.19 17.68 12.53
N GLU A 175 -4.12 18.38 12.94
CA GLU A 175 -3.63 18.31 14.31
C GLU A 175 -3.35 16.84 14.70
N GLU A 176 -3.93 16.39 15.81
CA GLU A 176 -3.85 15.00 16.28
C GLU A 176 -5.04 14.13 15.81
N LYS A 177 -5.93 14.68 14.97
CA LYS A 177 -7.16 14.01 14.55
C LYS A 177 -6.99 13.33 13.21
N ALA A 178 -6.94 12.01 13.24
CA ALA A 178 -6.80 11.19 12.05
C ALA A 178 -8.04 11.26 11.14
N PHE A 179 -7.80 11.33 9.83
CA PHE A 179 -8.85 11.32 8.81
C PHE A 179 -8.51 10.38 7.66
N THR A 180 -9.52 10.00 6.90
CA THR A 180 -9.40 9.35 5.60
C THR A 180 -10.57 9.83 4.75
N PHE A 181 -10.26 10.52 3.66
CA PHE A 181 -11.21 11.04 2.69
C PHE A 181 -11.13 10.24 1.40
N ARG A 182 -12.27 10.05 0.74
CA ARG A 182 -12.41 9.31 -0.52
C ARG A 182 -13.26 10.11 -1.48
N GLY A 183 -12.92 10.06 -2.77
CA GLY A 183 -13.64 10.82 -3.76
C GLY A 183 -13.20 10.52 -5.19
N MET A 184 -14.12 10.73 -6.14
CA MET A 184 -13.81 10.68 -7.56
C MET A 184 -13.05 11.94 -7.99
N ASP A 185 -13.27 13.06 -7.31
CA ASP A 185 -12.62 14.32 -7.63
C ASP A 185 -12.30 15.17 -6.40
N LYS A 186 -11.80 16.38 -6.67
CA LYS A 186 -11.44 17.36 -5.64
C LYS A 186 -12.62 17.86 -4.83
N ILE A 187 -13.81 17.90 -5.44
CA ILE A 187 -15.04 18.39 -4.79
C ILE A 187 -15.46 17.37 -3.74
N ASP A 188 -15.46 16.08 -4.08
CA ASP A 188 -15.75 15.00 -3.14
C ASP A 188 -14.80 15.04 -1.92
N ILE A 189 -13.49 15.14 -2.18
CA ILE A 189 -12.49 15.24 -1.10
C ILE A 189 -12.70 16.49 -0.25
N ASN A 190 -13.04 17.63 -0.86
CA ASN A 190 -13.35 18.85 -0.14
C ASN A 190 -14.58 18.69 0.75
N ASP A 191 -15.64 18.07 0.25
CA ASP A 191 -16.89 17.88 0.97
C ASP A 191 -16.72 16.93 2.16
N GLU A 192 -15.98 15.83 1.99
CA GLU A 192 -15.60 14.95 3.09
C GLU A 192 -14.73 15.67 4.13
N CYS A 193 -13.78 16.49 3.68
CA CYS A 193 -12.96 17.30 4.58
C CYS A 193 -13.79 18.29 5.40
N VAL A 194 -14.71 19.02 4.76
CA VAL A 194 -15.59 19.99 5.45
C VAL A 194 -16.49 19.28 6.46
N SER A 195 -17.03 18.11 6.08
CA SER A 195 -17.82 17.28 6.99
C SER A 195 -17.01 16.83 8.20
N PHE A 196 -15.79 16.33 7.98
CA PHE A 196 -14.87 15.95 9.04
C PHE A 196 -14.53 17.11 9.96
N TYR A 197 -14.12 18.26 9.41
CA TYR A 197 -13.78 19.47 10.18
C TYR A 197 -14.89 19.86 11.16
N LYS A 198 -16.14 19.88 10.67
CA LYS A 198 -17.32 20.19 11.48
C LYS A 198 -17.58 19.13 12.54
N SER A 199 -17.58 17.84 12.15
CA SER A 199 -17.88 16.73 13.07
C SER A 199 -16.88 16.63 14.22
N GLN A 200 -15.62 16.96 13.94
CA GLN A 200 -14.53 16.90 14.92
C GLN A 200 -14.40 18.20 15.74
N SER A 201 -15.23 19.22 15.50
CA SER A 201 -15.10 20.54 16.13
C SER A 201 -13.67 21.09 16.06
N ILE A 202 -13.05 20.99 14.88
CA ILE A 202 -11.69 21.47 14.66
C ILE A 202 -11.69 23.00 14.69
N ASN A 203 -10.73 23.57 15.40
CA ASN A 203 -10.52 25.02 15.49
C ASN A 203 -9.03 25.26 15.56
N ASN A 204 -8.56 26.37 14.98
CA ASN A 204 -7.16 26.80 15.01
C ASN A 204 -6.17 25.71 14.60
N VAL A 205 -6.13 25.40 13.31
CA VAL A 205 -5.20 24.40 12.77
C VAL A 205 -3.90 25.08 12.37
N ASP A 206 -2.77 24.55 12.81
CA ASP A 206 -1.43 24.92 12.34
C ASP A 206 -0.63 23.74 11.80
N ASP A 207 -1.04 22.49 12.06
CA ASP A 207 -0.38 21.29 11.55
C ASP A 207 -1.36 20.39 10.77
N ILE A 208 -1.00 20.07 9.53
CA ILE A 208 -1.69 19.05 8.71
C ILE A 208 -0.63 18.09 8.16
N VAL A 209 -0.82 16.81 8.41
CA VAL A 209 -0.02 15.74 7.82
C VAL A 209 -0.96 14.93 6.92
N LEU A 210 -0.59 14.70 5.66
CA LEU A 210 -1.43 13.95 4.73
C LEU A 210 -0.63 13.12 3.75
N SER A 211 -1.26 12.13 3.15
CA SER A 211 -0.78 11.34 2.02
C SER A 211 -1.93 11.17 1.04
N VAL A 212 -1.62 11.34 -0.25
CA VAL A 212 -2.56 11.17 -1.35
C VAL A 212 -2.26 9.83 -2.02
N ASN A 213 -3.29 9.00 -2.19
CA ASN A 213 -3.22 7.68 -2.82
C ASN A 213 -2.08 6.83 -2.26
N PHE A 214 -1.94 6.84 -0.93
CA PHE A 214 -0.92 6.12 -0.15
C PHE A 214 0.53 6.49 -0.52
N GLY A 215 0.72 7.62 -1.21
CA GLY A 215 2.03 8.14 -1.56
C GLY A 215 2.84 8.63 -0.36
N LYS A 216 3.85 9.44 -0.66
CA LYS A 216 4.70 10.04 0.36
C LYS A 216 3.89 10.96 1.27
N GLU A 217 4.24 10.95 2.56
CA GLU A 217 3.72 11.90 3.54
C GLU A 217 4.12 13.34 3.20
N ILE A 218 3.15 14.24 3.28
CA ILE A 218 3.23 15.68 3.06
C ILE A 218 2.85 16.35 4.37
N VAL A 219 3.67 17.30 4.82
CA VAL A 219 3.44 18.06 6.04
C VAL A 219 3.24 19.53 5.69
N LYS A 220 2.11 20.11 6.09
CA LYS A 220 1.78 21.53 5.98
C LYS A 220 1.79 22.12 7.38
N ARG A 221 2.59 23.17 7.57
CA ARG A 221 2.67 23.91 8.84
C ARG A 221 2.38 25.39 8.65
N ASN A 222 1.61 25.98 9.54
CA ASN A 222 1.40 27.42 9.62
C ASN A 222 2.07 27.98 10.88
N SER A 223 3.39 28.19 10.83
CA SER A 223 4.16 28.61 12.01
C SER A 223 3.90 30.06 12.48
N SER A 224 3.06 30.82 11.77
CA SER A 224 2.87 32.26 12.02
C SER A 224 1.43 32.62 12.40
N SER A 225 0.48 31.69 12.27
CA SER A 225 -0.95 31.90 12.58
C SER A 225 -1.65 30.54 12.61
N TYR A 226 -2.98 30.54 12.51
CA TYR A 226 -3.79 29.35 12.36
C TYR A 226 -4.71 29.47 11.15
N TRP A 227 -4.99 28.34 10.49
CA TRP A 227 -6.17 28.19 9.65
C TRP A 227 -7.39 28.01 10.56
N LYS A 228 -8.37 28.90 10.45
CA LYS A 228 -9.49 29.01 11.40
C LYS A 228 -10.82 28.55 10.84
N SER A 229 -10.87 28.27 9.54
CA SER A 229 -12.07 27.83 8.86
C SER A 229 -11.88 26.50 8.15
N SER A 230 -12.98 25.76 7.95
CA SER A 230 -12.98 24.55 7.13
C SER A 230 -12.48 24.83 5.71
N PHE A 231 -12.77 26.01 5.16
CA PHE A 231 -12.30 26.40 3.84
C PHE A 231 -10.77 26.47 3.77
N GLU A 232 -10.13 27.19 4.69
CA GLU A 232 -8.66 27.34 4.70
C GLU A 232 -7.95 26.00 4.88
N VAL A 233 -8.46 25.15 5.79
CA VAL A 233 -7.89 23.83 6.08
C VAL A 233 -8.08 22.88 4.90
N CYS A 234 -9.30 22.75 4.38
CA CYS A 234 -9.57 21.84 3.27
C CYS A 234 -8.89 22.27 1.98
N GLN A 235 -8.68 23.58 1.77
CA GLN A 235 -7.88 24.08 0.65
C GLN A 235 -6.42 23.61 0.71
N GLN A 236 -5.81 23.52 1.91
CA GLN A 236 -4.45 22.96 2.02
C GLN A 236 -4.40 21.50 1.56
N ILE A 237 -5.42 20.71 1.88
CA ILE A 237 -5.51 19.29 1.52
C ILE A 237 -5.77 19.12 0.02
N VAL A 238 -6.78 19.80 -0.52
CA VAL A 238 -7.18 19.68 -1.93
C VAL A 238 -6.10 20.21 -2.89
N SER A 239 -5.25 21.14 -2.43
CA SER A 239 -4.13 21.65 -3.21
C SER A 239 -3.06 20.59 -3.55
N GLU A 240 -3.01 19.48 -2.80
CA GLU A 240 -2.04 18.39 -3.01
C GLU A 240 -2.53 17.30 -3.99
N LEU A 241 -3.75 17.43 -4.52
CA LEU A 241 -4.32 16.47 -5.46
C LEU A 241 -3.91 16.75 -6.93
N TYR A 242 -2.78 17.40 -7.18
CA TYR A 242 -2.29 17.79 -8.52
C TYR A 242 -0.91 17.22 -8.84
#